data_AF-A0A554KH50-F1
#
_entry.id   AF-A0A554KH50-F1
#
_cell.length_a   1.000
_cell.length_b   1.000
_cell.length_c   1.000
_cell.angle_alpha   90.00
_cell.angle_beta   90.00
_cell.angle_gamma   90.00
#
_symmetry.space_group_name_H-M   'P 1'
#
loop_
_entity.id
_entity.type
_entity.pdbx_description
1 polymer ?
#
loop_
_entity_poly.entity_id
_entity_poly.type
_entity_poly.pdbx_seq_one_letter_code
_entity_poly.pdbx_strand_id
1 'polypeptide(L)'
;MPRRKSAARTRPPAPSALRILGKVAIAAFVLWHIAAIGIFSVPVDDQGRLATAVRTHATPWVSRYVLTTSQWQQWNLFSPDPLRRVTFYRIEAQRDDAWHELTTLQPGSYPLWRHANMFKLLINIMEGNNPALTERFLSLLCREHLLVQGTGIRVRYLVTIIPWSAMPMSPRQWHAWNPTFETLEGPQISCPDPSSL
;
A
#
# COMPACT_ATOMS: atom_id res chain seq x y z
N MET A 1 41.51 47.08 28.51
CA MET A 1 41.15 46.29 27.30
C MET A 1 41.85 44.94 27.34
N PRO A 2 41.14 43.82 27.58
CA PRO A 2 41.77 42.50 27.64
C PRO A 2 42.00 41.95 26.23
N ARG A 3 43.26 41.56 25.96
CA ARG A 3 43.73 40.98 24.71
C ARG A 3 43.10 39.58 24.54
N ARG A 4 42.18 39.42 23.57
CA ARG A 4 41.64 38.10 23.17
C ARG A 4 42.79 37.18 22.78
N LYS A 5 43.09 36.18 23.61
CA LYS A 5 44.04 35.12 23.28
C LYS A 5 43.45 34.32 22.10
N SER A 6 44.13 34.38 20.97
CA SER A 6 43.78 33.63 19.76
C SER A 6 43.88 32.15 20.09
N ALA A 7 42.73 31.46 20.20
CA ALA A 7 42.70 30.03 20.43
C ALA A 7 43.34 29.33 19.22
N ALA A 8 44.47 28.66 19.46
CA ALA A 8 45.15 27.86 18.45
C ALA A 8 44.18 26.81 17.92
N ARG A 9 43.76 26.98 16.65
CA ARG A 9 42.84 26.09 15.96
C ARG A 9 43.58 24.80 15.63
N THR A 10 43.57 23.85 16.56
CA THR A 10 44.11 22.51 16.34
C THR A 10 43.33 21.85 15.21
N ARG A 11 44.04 21.44 14.14
CA ARG A 11 43.42 20.69 13.04
C ARG A 11 42.93 19.35 13.60
N PRO A 12 41.72 18.90 13.26
CA PRO A 12 41.26 17.59 13.68
C PRO A 12 42.20 16.51 13.12
N PRO A 13 42.45 15.43 13.87
CA PRO A 13 43.28 14.33 13.39
C PRO A 13 42.65 13.75 12.12
N ALA A 14 43.50 13.38 11.16
CA ALA A 14 43.06 12.71 9.93
C ALA A 14 42.24 11.46 10.30
N PRO A 15 41.08 11.22 9.65
CA PRO A 15 40.27 10.05 9.94
C PRO A 15 41.10 8.79 9.68
N SER A 16 41.11 7.86 10.63
CA SER A 16 41.77 6.58 10.45
C SER A 16 41.15 5.83 9.25
N ALA A 17 41.97 5.09 8.51
CA ALA A 17 41.52 4.31 7.34
C ALA A 17 40.30 3.43 7.67
N LEU A 18 40.24 2.90 8.89
CA LEU A 18 39.11 2.13 9.41
C LEU A 18 37.79 2.91 9.42
N ARG A 19 37.81 4.20 9.78
CA ARG A 19 36.61 5.07 9.75
C ARG A 19 36.16 5.35 8.31
N ILE A 20 37.09 5.49 7.38
CA ILE A 20 36.77 5.69 5.96
C ILE A 20 36.14 4.42 5.40
N LEU A 21 36.75 3.26 5.62
CA LEU A 21 36.22 1.95 5.20
C LEU A 21 34.83 1.69 5.78
N GLY A 22 34.63 1.98 7.07
CA GLY A 22 33.31 1.85 7.71
C GLY A 22 32.24 2.72 7.05
N LYS A 23 32.55 3.97 6.72
CA LYS A 23 31.61 4.87 6.02
C LYS A 23 31.27 4.36 4.61
N VAL A 24 32.26 3.87 3.88
CA VAL A 24 32.07 3.31 2.53
C VAL A 24 31.20 2.05 2.61
N ALA A 25 31.46 1.16 3.56
CA ALA A 25 30.66 -0.05 3.74
C ALA A 25 29.19 0.26 4.08
N ILE A 26 28.94 1.23 4.98
CA ILE A 26 27.59 1.68 5.32
C ILE A 26 26.90 2.27 4.08
N ALA A 27 27.58 3.15 3.34
CA ALA A 27 27.00 3.75 2.13
C ALA A 27 26.67 2.70 1.07
N ALA A 28 27.57 1.75 0.83
CA ALA A 28 27.34 0.64 -0.10
C ALA A 28 26.16 -0.23 0.34
N PHE A 29 26.04 -0.53 1.64
CA PHE A 29 24.92 -1.28 2.19
C PHE A 29 23.59 -0.54 2.00
N VAL A 30 23.53 0.77 2.29
CA VAL A 30 22.32 1.58 2.11
C VAL A 30 21.89 1.63 0.65
N LEU A 31 22.83 1.87 -0.26
CA LEU A 31 22.55 1.89 -1.70
C LEU A 31 22.07 0.54 -2.21
N TRP A 32 22.72 -0.56 -1.79
CA TRP A 32 22.28 -1.91 -2.08
C TRP A 32 20.87 -2.17 -1.58
N HIS A 33 20.57 -1.79 -0.33
CA HIS A 33 19.26 -2.00 0.27
C HIS A 33 18.16 -1.23 -0.47
N ILE A 34 18.39 0.04 -0.81
CA ILE A 34 17.44 0.86 -1.59
C ILE A 34 17.19 0.23 -2.96
N ALA A 35 18.25 -0.19 -3.66
CA ALA A 35 18.13 -0.84 -4.96
C ALA A 35 17.38 -2.19 -4.87
N ALA A 36 17.68 -2.98 -3.85
CA ALA A 36 17.01 -4.25 -3.57
C ALA A 36 15.50 -4.05 -3.34
N ILE A 37 15.12 -3.09 -2.48
CA ILE A 37 13.72 -2.78 -2.24
C ILE A 37 13.04 -2.26 -3.51
N GLY A 38 13.73 -1.41 -4.30
CA GLY A 38 13.21 -0.92 -5.58
C GLY A 38 12.91 -2.05 -6.57
N ILE A 39 13.86 -2.99 -6.74
CA ILE A 39 13.69 -4.18 -7.60
C ILE A 39 12.56 -5.07 -7.11
N PHE A 40 12.47 -5.30 -5.80
CA PHE A 40 11.43 -6.13 -5.20
C PHE A 40 10.03 -5.50 -5.31
N SER A 41 9.94 -4.17 -5.40
CA SER A 41 8.67 -3.44 -5.52
C SER A 41 8.16 -3.32 -6.95
N VAL A 42 8.86 -3.87 -7.95
CA VAL A 42 8.39 -3.87 -9.34
C VAL A 42 7.13 -4.74 -9.46
N PRO A 43 5.98 -4.19 -9.91
CA PRO A 43 4.72 -4.92 -9.94
C PRO A 43 4.79 -6.13 -10.88
N VAL A 44 4.07 -7.19 -10.54
CA VAL A 44 3.99 -8.43 -11.32
C VAL A 44 3.14 -8.25 -12.59
N ASP A 45 2.25 -7.27 -12.59
CA ASP A 45 1.29 -7.09 -13.68
C ASP A 45 1.77 -6.11 -14.76
N ASP A 46 2.89 -5.40 -14.53
CA ASP A 46 3.49 -4.54 -15.55
C ASP A 46 4.21 -5.40 -16.61
N GLN A 47 3.79 -5.22 -17.87
CA GLN A 47 4.31 -5.92 -19.05
C GLN A 47 5.39 -5.12 -19.79
N GLY A 48 5.82 -3.97 -19.26
CA GLY A 48 6.90 -3.19 -19.86
C GLY A 48 8.21 -3.99 -19.98
N ARG A 49 8.93 -3.86 -21.11
CA ARG A 49 10.19 -4.59 -21.38
C ARG A 49 11.21 -4.50 -20.24
N LEU A 50 11.33 -3.32 -19.61
CA LEU A 50 12.22 -3.11 -18.47
C LEU A 50 11.73 -3.84 -17.21
N ALA A 51 10.43 -3.77 -16.90
CA ALA A 51 9.84 -4.46 -15.76
C ALA A 51 10.00 -5.99 -15.90
N THR A 52 9.77 -6.53 -17.10
CA THR A 52 9.99 -7.94 -17.38
C THR A 52 11.46 -8.35 -17.20
N ALA A 53 12.40 -7.57 -17.74
CA ALA A 53 13.84 -7.86 -17.63
C ALA A 53 14.34 -7.81 -16.18
N VAL A 54 13.90 -6.82 -15.40
CA VAL A 54 14.20 -6.73 -13.96
C VAL A 54 13.66 -7.95 -13.23
N ARG A 55 12.43 -8.38 -13.56
CA ARG A 55 11.79 -9.53 -12.93
C ARG A 55 12.48 -10.86 -13.24
N THR A 56 12.88 -11.08 -14.48
CA THR A 56 13.54 -12.33 -14.87
C THR A 56 14.96 -12.44 -14.35
N HIS A 57 15.71 -11.33 -14.31
CA HIS A 57 17.16 -11.38 -14.03
C HIS A 57 17.56 -10.90 -12.64
N ALA A 58 16.87 -9.91 -12.07
CA ALA A 58 17.29 -9.27 -10.82
C ALA A 58 16.46 -9.74 -9.62
N THR A 59 15.14 -9.86 -9.77
CA THR A 59 14.23 -10.23 -8.68
C THR A 59 14.63 -11.53 -7.96
N PRO A 60 15.00 -12.66 -8.62
CA PRO A 60 15.33 -13.90 -7.92
C PRO A 60 16.48 -13.78 -6.91
N TRP A 61 17.48 -12.94 -7.22
CA TRP A 61 18.63 -12.69 -6.36
C TRP A 61 18.27 -11.82 -5.18
N VAL A 62 17.44 -10.81 -5.43
CA VAL A 62 17.05 -9.81 -4.46
C VAL A 62 15.96 -10.30 -3.51
N SER A 63 15.03 -11.14 -3.96
CA SER A 63 13.89 -11.61 -3.16
C SER A 63 14.32 -12.33 -1.90
N ARG A 64 15.37 -13.17 -1.94
CA ARG A 64 15.87 -13.85 -0.73
C ARG A 64 16.45 -12.86 0.28
N TYR A 65 17.24 -11.90 -0.19
CA TYR A 65 17.78 -10.84 0.66
C TYR A 65 16.66 -9.99 1.27
N VAL A 66 15.69 -9.53 0.48
CA VAL A 66 14.59 -8.71 0.97
C VAL A 66 13.70 -9.48 1.94
N LEU A 67 13.33 -10.73 1.66
CA LEU A 67 12.47 -11.52 2.54
C LEU A 67 13.15 -11.92 3.86
N THR A 68 14.47 -12.08 3.86
CA THR A 68 15.24 -12.34 5.10
C THR A 68 15.45 -11.06 5.90
N THR A 69 15.64 -9.92 5.22
CA THR A 69 15.85 -8.62 5.86
C THR A 69 14.55 -7.88 6.20
N SER A 70 13.41 -8.25 5.63
CA SER A 70 12.11 -7.63 5.88
C SER A 70 11.63 -7.79 7.32
N GLN A 71 12.11 -8.82 8.04
CA GLN A 71 11.87 -8.96 9.47
C GLN A 71 12.51 -7.83 10.30
N TRP A 72 13.59 -7.20 9.79
CA TRP A 72 14.20 -6.01 10.39
C TRP A 72 13.47 -4.71 10.01
N GLN A 73 12.55 -4.80 9.05
CA GLN A 73 11.68 -3.71 8.62
C GLN A 73 10.37 -3.67 9.41
N GLN A 74 10.35 -4.10 10.69
CA GLN A 74 9.26 -3.84 11.66
C GLN A 74 9.08 -2.33 11.97
N TRP A 75 9.43 -1.46 11.04
CA TRP A 75 9.05 -0.07 11.06
C TRP A 75 7.54 -0.03 10.86
N ASN A 76 6.80 0.06 11.97
CA ASN A 76 5.38 0.44 12.01
C ASN A 76 5.09 1.76 11.24
N LEU A 77 6.11 2.46 10.74
CA LEU A 77 6.02 3.65 9.90
C LEU A 77 5.31 3.40 8.55
N PHE A 78 5.23 2.14 8.07
CA PHE A 78 4.54 1.79 6.81
C PHE A 78 3.33 0.85 6.97
N SER A 79 3.07 0.32 8.17
CA SER A 79 1.79 -0.31 8.54
C SER A 79 1.74 -0.52 10.07
N PRO A 80 0.94 0.24 10.85
CA PRO A 80 0.67 -0.11 12.23
C PRO A 80 -0.15 -1.39 12.22
N ASP A 81 0.40 -2.46 12.80
CA ASP A 81 0.06 -3.85 12.49
C ASP A 81 0.28 -4.18 11.00
N PRO A 82 1.08 -5.19 10.63
CA PRO A 82 0.88 -5.86 9.35
C PRO A 82 -0.45 -6.59 9.48
N LEU A 83 -1.56 -5.84 9.40
CA LEU A 83 -2.88 -6.35 9.19
C LEU A 83 -2.76 -7.17 7.92
N ARG A 84 -2.63 -8.47 8.15
CA ARG A 84 -2.75 -9.58 7.21
C ARG A 84 -4.16 -9.63 6.63
N ARG A 85 -4.76 -8.46 6.42
CA ARG A 85 -6.14 -8.21 6.09
C ARG A 85 -6.18 -7.94 4.60
N VAL A 86 -6.77 -8.87 3.86
CA VAL A 86 -7.08 -8.64 2.45
C VAL A 86 -8.50 -8.09 2.41
N THR A 87 -8.64 -6.88 1.88
CA THR A 87 -9.93 -6.20 1.74
C THR A 87 -10.27 -6.06 0.27
N PHE A 88 -11.47 -6.51 -0.09
CA PHE A 88 -12.11 -6.26 -1.39
C PHE A 88 -13.26 -5.30 -1.18
N TYR A 89 -13.42 -4.29 -2.04
CA TYR A 89 -14.52 -3.34 -1.93
C TYR A 89 -15.52 -3.59 -3.06
N ARG A 90 -16.77 -3.87 -2.72
CA ARG A 90 -17.88 -4.01 -3.68
C ARG A 90 -18.68 -2.72 -3.70
N ILE A 91 -18.82 -2.16 -4.89
CA ILE A 91 -19.74 -1.06 -5.13
C ILE A 91 -21.05 -1.68 -5.60
N GLU A 92 -22.13 -1.40 -4.88
CA GLU A 92 -23.46 -1.92 -5.19
C GLU A 92 -24.42 -0.77 -5.43
N ALA A 93 -25.37 -0.97 -6.35
CA ALA A 93 -26.48 -0.06 -6.59
C ALA A 93 -27.81 -0.77 -6.40
N GLN A 94 -28.80 -0.02 -5.93
CA GLN A 94 -30.15 -0.49 -5.73
C GLN A 94 -30.92 -0.48 -7.05
N ARG A 95 -31.48 -1.61 -7.45
CA ARG A 95 -32.38 -1.75 -8.60
C ARG A 95 -33.46 -2.76 -8.24
N ASP A 96 -34.72 -2.44 -8.54
CA ASP A 96 -35.86 -3.32 -8.28
C ASP A 96 -35.94 -3.83 -6.83
N ASP A 97 -35.65 -2.94 -5.87
CA ASP A 97 -35.60 -3.23 -4.42
C ASP A 97 -34.52 -4.24 -3.99
N ALA A 98 -33.58 -4.56 -4.87
CA ALA A 98 -32.43 -5.42 -4.60
C ALA A 98 -31.11 -4.66 -4.81
N TRP A 99 -30.08 -5.05 -4.07
CA TRP A 99 -28.73 -4.53 -4.27
C TRP A 99 -27.99 -5.40 -5.28
N HIS A 100 -27.47 -4.75 -6.33
CA HIS A 100 -26.71 -5.39 -7.39
C HIS A 100 -25.28 -4.88 -7.41
N GLU A 101 -24.31 -5.79 -7.54
CA GLU A 101 -22.90 -5.44 -7.69
C GLU A 101 -22.68 -4.70 -9.03
N LEU A 102 -22.12 -3.49 -8.96
CA LEU A 102 -21.69 -2.73 -10.12
C LEU A 102 -20.25 -3.05 -10.48
N THR A 103 -19.37 -3.07 -9.47
CA THR A 103 -17.95 -3.33 -9.66
C THR A 103 -17.30 -3.76 -8.35
N THR A 104 -16.22 -4.53 -8.45
CA THR A 104 -15.36 -4.90 -7.32
C THR A 104 -13.99 -4.24 -7.48
N LEU A 105 -13.61 -3.44 -6.49
CA LEU A 105 -12.28 -2.84 -6.37
C LEU A 105 -11.38 -3.78 -5.57
N GLN A 106 -10.34 -4.28 -6.24
CA GLN A 106 -9.38 -5.24 -5.73
C GLN A 106 -7.95 -4.85 -6.12
N PRO A 107 -6.91 -5.49 -5.55
CA PRO A 107 -5.55 -5.33 -6.06
C PRO A 107 -5.50 -5.53 -7.58
N GLY A 108 -4.93 -4.56 -8.30
CA GLY A 108 -4.89 -4.54 -9.76
C GLY A 108 -6.05 -3.81 -10.46
N SER A 109 -7.13 -3.42 -9.77
CA SER A 109 -8.23 -2.64 -10.38
C SER A 109 -7.82 -1.24 -10.87
N TYR A 110 -6.70 -0.71 -10.38
CA TYR A 110 -6.15 0.59 -10.78
C TYR A 110 -4.67 0.47 -11.13
N PRO A 111 -4.16 1.31 -12.05
CA PRO A 111 -2.71 1.44 -12.29
C PRO A 111 -1.95 1.76 -11.00
N LEU A 112 -0.72 1.26 -10.86
CA LEU A 112 0.10 1.36 -9.65
C LEU A 112 0.18 2.80 -9.09
N TRP A 113 0.37 3.79 -9.97
CA TRP A 113 0.49 5.20 -9.59
C TRP A 113 -0.79 5.81 -9.00
N ARG A 114 -1.98 5.23 -9.27
CA ARG A 114 -3.26 5.61 -8.66
C ARG A 114 -3.65 4.72 -7.48
N HIS A 115 -3.10 3.50 -7.44
CA HIS A 115 -3.51 2.46 -6.50
C HIS A 115 -3.44 2.95 -5.04
N ALA A 116 -2.29 3.49 -4.61
CA ALA A 116 -2.13 3.96 -3.24
C ALA A 116 -3.13 5.07 -2.86
N ASN A 117 -3.38 6.02 -3.77
CA ASN A 117 -4.31 7.12 -3.52
C ASN A 117 -5.77 6.63 -3.41
N MET A 118 -6.19 5.68 -4.26
CA MET A 118 -7.55 5.13 -4.21
C MET A 118 -7.79 4.26 -3.00
N PHE A 119 -6.87 3.37 -2.67
CA PHE A 119 -7.04 2.55 -1.47
C PHE A 119 -6.99 3.39 -0.19
N LYS A 120 -6.15 4.42 -0.13
CA LYS A 120 -6.15 5.37 0.99
C LYS A 120 -7.48 6.15 1.09
N LEU A 121 -8.03 6.58 -0.04
CA LEU A 121 -9.34 7.23 -0.07
C LEU A 121 -10.44 6.29 0.43
N LEU A 122 -10.49 5.05 -0.06
CA LEU A 122 -11.45 4.03 0.38
C LEU A 122 -11.33 3.74 1.87
N ILE A 123 -10.12 3.59 2.41
CA ILE A 123 -9.90 3.41 3.85
C ILE A 123 -10.47 4.59 4.64
N ASN A 124 -10.17 5.83 4.24
CA ASN A 124 -10.68 7.03 4.92
C ASN A 124 -12.22 7.12 4.88
N ILE A 125 -12.82 6.72 3.75
CA ILE A 125 -14.28 6.66 3.59
C ILE A 125 -14.88 5.62 4.54
N MET A 126 -14.23 4.45 4.66
CA MET A 126 -14.71 3.36 5.50
C MET A 126 -14.61 3.66 6.99
N GLU A 127 -13.55 4.33 7.41
CA GLU A 127 -13.38 4.75 8.80
C GLU A 127 -14.36 5.87 9.20
N GLY A 128 -15.11 6.43 8.25
CA GLY A 128 -16.11 7.47 8.54
C GLY A 128 -15.50 8.81 8.94
N ASN A 129 -14.19 9.00 8.74
CA ASN A 129 -13.45 10.18 9.20
C ASN A 129 -13.85 11.46 8.45
N ASN A 130 -14.52 11.35 7.29
CA ASN A 130 -14.94 12.50 6.48
C ASN A 130 -16.21 12.21 5.65
N PRO A 131 -17.42 12.52 6.16
CA PRO A 131 -18.67 12.22 5.47
C PRO A 131 -18.83 12.97 4.15
N ALA A 132 -18.32 14.20 4.03
CA ALA A 132 -18.37 14.97 2.79
C ALA A 132 -17.52 14.33 1.68
N LEU A 133 -16.37 13.77 2.03
CA LEU A 133 -15.52 13.02 1.10
C LEU A 133 -16.21 11.73 0.63
N THR A 134 -16.86 11.03 1.56
CA THR A 134 -17.66 9.83 1.27
C THR A 134 -18.80 10.14 0.29
N GLU A 135 -19.58 11.19 0.56
CA GLU A 135 -20.67 11.63 -0.30
C GLU A 135 -20.16 12.02 -1.69
N ARG A 136 -19.08 12.81 -1.79
CA ARG A 136 -18.51 13.21 -3.07
C ARG A 136 -17.98 12.00 -3.86
N PHE A 137 -17.32 11.05 -3.18
CA PHE A 137 -16.83 9.83 -3.83
C PHE A 137 -17.97 8.98 -4.40
N LEU A 138 -19.01 8.71 -3.61
CA LEU A 138 -20.17 7.94 -4.05
C LEU A 138 -20.96 8.67 -5.15
N SER A 139 -21.02 10.01 -5.09
CA SER A 139 -21.64 10.83 -6.13
C SER A 139 -20.89 10.74 -7.47
N LEU A 140 -19.55 10.70 -7.42
CA LEU A 140 -18.72 10.49 -8.61
C LEU A 140 -18.99 9.10 -9.23
N LEU A 141 -19.15 8.06 -8.40
CA LEU A 141 -19.49 6.71 -8.87
C LEU A 141 -20.88 6.65 -9.51
N CYS A 142 -21.88 7.37 -8.96
CA CYS A 142 -23.18 7.51 -9.60
C CYS A 142 -23.06 8.04 -11.04
N ARG A 143 -22.22 9.06 -11.24
CA ARG A 143 -21.99 9.64 -12.57
C ARG A 143 -21.20 8.70 -13.49
N GLU A 144 -20.15 8.07 -12.98
CA GLU A 144 -19.30 7.16 -13.74
C GLU A 144 -20.09 5.96 -14.27
N HIS A 145 -21.02 5.43 -13.47
CA HIS A 145 -21.89 4.32 -13.84
C HIS A 145 -23.24 4.74 -14.44
N LEU A 146 -23.44 6.04 -14.72
CA LEU A 146 -24.68 6.60 -15.29
C LEU A 146 -25.94 6.17 -14.53
N LEU A 147 -25.86 6.14 -13.19
CA LEU A 147 -27.00 5.79 -12.33
C LEU A 147 -28.04 6.93 -12.34
N VAL A 148 -29.31 6.55 -12.31
CA VAL A 148 -30.43 7.50 -12.29
C VAL A 148 -30.46 8.20 -10.93
N GLN A 149 -30.89 9.47 -10.92
CA GLN A 149 -31.11 10.23 -9.68
C GLN A 149 -32.00 9.44 -8.69
N GLY A 150 -31.65 9.51 -7.41
CA GLY A 150 -32.35 8.80 -6.34
C GLY A 150 -31.99 7.32 -6.21
N THR A 151 -31.26 6.74 -7.17
CA THR A 151 -30.74 5.35 -7.05
C THR A 151 -29.85 5.24 -5.82
N GLY A 152 -30.13 4.28 -4.94
CA GLY A 152 -29.25 3.99 -3.81
C GLY A 152 -27.91 3.43 -4.29
N ILE A 153 -26.81 3.96 -3.78
CA ILE A 153 -25.46 3.42 -3.99
C ILE A 153 -24.80 3.18 -2.64
N ARG A 154 -24.09 2.07 -2.50
CA ARG A 154 -23.34 1.74 -1.28
C ARG A 154 -22.00 1.10 -1.57
N VAL A 155 -21.09 1.24 -0.62
CA VAL A 155 -19.86 0.45 -0.55
C VAL A 155 -20.07 -0.68 0.44
N ARG A 156 -19.82 -1.92 0.04
CA ARG A 156 -19.58 -3.05 0.94
C ARG A 156 -18.14 -3.47 0.85
N TYR A 157 -17.64 -4.14 1.87
CA TYR A 157 -16.28 -4.66 1.80
C TYR A 157 -16.21 -6.04 2.41
N LEU A 158 -15.44 -6.90 1.73
CA LEU A 158 -15.16 -8.25 2.14
C LEU A 158 -13.76 -8.28 2.72
N VAL A 159 -13.68 -8.76 3.94
CA VAL A 159 -12.44 -8.81 4.69
C VAL A 159 -12.09 -10.26 4.94
N THR A 160 -10.85 -10.63 4.68
CA THR A 160 -10.29 -11.88 5.17
C THR A 160 -8.97 -11.62 5.86
N ILE A 161 -8.71 -12.35 6.94
CA ILE A 161 -7.48 -12.25 7.73
C ILE A 161 -6.65 -13.50 7.45
N ILE A 162 -5.46 -13.29 6.89
CA ILE A 162 -4.46 -14.34 6.74
C ILE A 162 -4.02 -14.76 8.14
N PRO A 163 -4.17 -16.04 8.52
CA PRO A 163 -3.93 -16.48 9.87
C PRO A 163 -2.49 -16.20 10.31
N TRP A 164 -2.35 -15.80 11.56
CA TRP A 164 -1.05 -15.77 12.21
C TRP A 164 -0.66 -17.20 12.59
N SER A 165 0.49 -17.66 12.11
CA SER A 165 1.06 -18.95 12.48
C SER A 165 2.41 -18.71 13.14
N ALA A 166 2.63 -19.31 14.32
CA ALA A 166 3.90 -19.21 15.04
C ALA A 166 5.08 -19.80 14.24
N MET A 167 4.78 -20.76 13.35
CA MET A 167 5.71 -21.31 12.38
C MET A 167 5.25 -20.95 10.97
N PRO A 168 6.15 -20.68 10.00
CA PRO A 168 5.77 -20.45 8.62
C PRO A 168 4.95 -21.62 8.06
N MET A 169 3.81 -21.33 7.44
CA MET A 169 3.03 -22.36 6.75
C MET A 169 3.82 -22.93 5.57
N SER A 170 3.85 -24.26 5.44
CA SER A 170 4.41 -24.93 4.27
C SER A 170 3.59 -24.62 3.02
N PRO A 171 4.17 -24.74 1.80
CA PRO A 171 3.42 -24.52 0.56
C PRO A 171 2.13 -25.33 0.47
N ARG A 172 2.15 -26.60 0.91
CA ARG A 172 0.95 -27.45 0.94
C ARG A 172 -0.15 -26.90 1.85
N GLN A 173 0.22 -26.35 3.01
CA GLN A 173 -0.74 -25.72 3.92
C GLN A 173 -1.32 -24.44 3.30
N TRP A 174 -0.49 -23.64 2.62
CA TRP A 174 -0.97 -22.47 1.88
C TRP A 174 -1.95 -22.81 0.77
N HIS A 175 -1.67 -23.86 -0.01
CA HIS A 175 -2.59 -24.31 -1.07
C HIS A 175 -3.89 -24.91 -0.54
N ALA A 176 -3.88 -25.46 0.68
CA ALA A 176 -5.07 -25.99 1.34
C ALA A 176 -5.82 -24.93 2.17
N TRP A 177 -5.24 -23.74 2.36
CA TRP A 177 -5.86 -22.68 3.14
C TRP A 177 -6.97 -22.01 2.32
N ASN A 178 -8.18 -22.00 2.88
CA ASN A 178 -9.31 -21.27 2.33
C ASN A 178 -9.57 -20.00 3.16
N PRO A 179 -9.62 -18.81 2.54
CA PRO A 179 -9.95 -17.58 3.23
C PRO A 179 -11.42 -17.61 3.69
N THR A 180 -11.65 -17.31 4.96
CA THR A 180 -12.99 -16.96 5.46
C THR A 180 -13.18 -15.47 5.22
N PHE A 181 -14.26 -15.12 4.51
CA PHE A 181 -14.61 -13.74 4.24
C PHE A 181 -15.73 -13.28 5.16
N GLU A 182 -15.48 -12.15 5.83
CA GLU A 182 -16.49 -11.40 6.56
C GLU A 182 -16.97 -10.25 5.67
N THR A 183 -18.27 -10.08 5.54
CA THR A 183 -18.84 -8.96 4.78
C THR A 183 -19.29 -7.89 5.76
N LEU A 184 -18.79 -6.68 5.55
CA LEU A 184 -19.08 -5.53 6.38
C LEU A 184 -19.82 -4.48 5.54
N GLU A 185 -20.86 -3.89 6.14
CA GLU A 185 -21.61 -2.80 5.53
C GLU A 185 -20.78 -1.51 5.60
N GLY A 186 -20.80 -0.74 4.52
CA GLY A 186 -20.15 0.56 4.44
C GLY A 186 -21.14 1.69 4.21
N PRO A 187 -20.64 2.89 3.86
CA PRO A 187 -21.48 4.05 3.65
C PRO A 187 -22.37 3.88 2.42
N GLN A 188 -23.55 4.50 2.50
CA GLN A 188 -24.54 4.54 1.44
C GLN A 188 -25.07 5.96 1.26
N ILE A 189 -25.40 6.32 0.02
CA ILE A 189 -26.13 7.56 -0.31
C ILE A 189 -27.16 7.26 -1.41
N SER A 190 -28.06 8.20 -1.64
CA SER A 190 -28.85 8.24 -2.87
C SER A 190 -28.12 9.10 -3.91
N CYS A 191 -28.12 8.68 -5.17
CA CYS A 191 -27.47 9.43 -6.24
C CYS A 191 -28.08 10.84 -6.37
N PRO A 192 -27.24 11.90 -6.34
CA PRO A 192 -27.71 13.27 -6.38
C PRO A 192 -28.28 13.65 -7.75
N ASP A 193 -28.93 14.81 -7.81
CA ASP A 193 -29.34 15.42 -9.07
C ASP A 193 -28.09 15.73 -9.93
N PRO A 194 -28.09 15.43 -11.24
CA PRO A 194 -27.01 15.83 -12.14
C PRO A 194 -26.68 17.33 -12.08
N SER A 195 -27.64 18.18 -11.70
CA SER A 195 -27.49 19.63 -11.62
C SER A 195 -26.88 20.17 -10.32
N SER A 196 -26.72 19.33 -9.27
CA SER A 196 -26.35 19.79 -7.92
C SER A 196 -24.86 19.61 -7.57
N LEU A 197 -23.98 19.30 -8.52
CA LEU A 197 -22.57 18.89 -8.30
C LEU A 197 -21.53 19.79 -8.97
#